data_AF-A0A839ZA27-F1
#
_entry.id   AF-A0A839ZA27-F1
#
_cell.length_a   1.000
_cell.length_b   1.000
_cell.length_c   1.000
_cell.angle_alpha   90.00
_cell.angle_beta   90.00
_cell.angle_gamma   90.00
#
_symmetry.space_group_name_H-M   'P 1'
#
loop_
_entity.id
_entity.type
_entity.pdbx_description
1 polymer ?
#
loop_
_entity_poly.entity_id
_entity_poly.type
_entity_poly.pdbx_seq_one_letter_code
_entity_poly.pdbx_strand_id
1 'polypeptide(L)'
;MNKTTPVQPQALEKSIAELDGFLDRGEALGDVEDEVSFTESIALVLHELNRLKASAHHGSKAEADVLAECRRMVEVEGWTPEHDDLHIDGELARAGAAYALAATLSDRQRASISGIYTIENNSMLRDIWPFAQRWWKPKTRHRDLVRAAALIIKEIERLNRAGATPEED
;
A
#
# COMPACT_ATOMS: atom_id res chain seq x y z
N MET A 1 27.21 -16.39 10.98
CA MET A 1 25.80 -16.05 11.31
C MET A 1 25.81 -14.73 12.07
N ASN A 2 25.76 -13.59 11.37
CA ASN A 2 25.61 -12.30 12.02
C ASN A 2 24.12 -12.02 12.19
N LYS A 3 23.64 -12.02 13.44
CA LYS A 3 22.30 -11.59 13.79
C LYS A 3 22.32 -10.07 13.90
N THR A 4 21.81 -9.38 12.88
CA THR A 4 21.56 -7.95 12.94
C THR A 4 20.32 -7.72 13.78
N THR A 5 20.50 -7.18 14.98
CA THR A 5 19.41 -6.81 15.89
C THR A 5 18.67 -5.59 15.31
N PRO A 6 17.33 -5.55 15.27
CA PRO A 6 16.59 -4.39 14.81
C PRO A 6 16.85 -3.18 15.73
N VAL A 7 17.25 -2.06 15.15
CA VAL A 7 17.40 -0.80 15.89
C VAL A 7 16.01 -0.26 16.21
N GLN A 8 15.76 0.03 17.49
CA GLN A 8 14.48 0.54 17.97
C GLN A 8 14.22 1.95 17.40
N PRO A 9 13.01 2.28 16.91
CA PRO A 9 12.71 3.57 16.27
C PRO A 9 13.07 4.80 17.11
N GLN A 10 12.89 4.71 18.44
CA GLN A 10 13.21 5.76 19.40
C GLN A 10 14.71 6.07 19.47
N ALA A 11 15.57 5.08 19.23
CA ALA A 11 17.02 5.29 19.16
C ALA A 11 17.41 6.05 17.89
N LEU A 12 16.70 5.81 16.78
CA LEU A 12 16.94 6.50 15.51
C LEU A 12 16.52 7.97 15.59
N GLU A 13 15.34 8.26 16.17
CA GLU A 13 14.84 9.63 16.35
C GLU A 13 15.75 10.47 17.26
N LYS A 14 16.28 9.86 18.33
CA LYS A 14 17.24 10.52 19.22
C LYS A 14 18.54 10.85 18.50
N SER A 15 19.08 9.91 17.72
CA SER A 15 20.30 10.14 16.94
C SER A 15 20.13 11.19 15.84
N ILE A 16 18.94 11.27 15.23
CA ILE A 16 18.61 12.33 14.25
C ILE A 16 18.56 13.71 14.92
N ALA A 17 17.91 13.83 16.08
CA ALA A 17 17.84 15.09 16.83
C ALA A 17 19.22 15.58 17.33
N GLU A 18 20.11 14.65 17.71
CA GLU A 18 21.49 14.96 18.09
C GLU A 18 22.31 15.47 16.89
N LEU A 19 22.11 14.89 15.70
CA LEU A 19 22.75 15.32 14.45
C LEU A 19 22.24 16.69 13.97
N ASP A 20 20.94 16.94 14.04
CA ASP A 20 20.35 18.25 13.68
C ASP A 20 20.88 19.34 14.62
N GLY A 21 20.97 19.05 15.93
CA GLY A 21 21.56 19.98 16.90
C GLY A 21 23.05 20.23 16.69
N PHE A 22 23.80 19.28 16.13
CA PHE A 22 25.21 19.45 15.80
C PHE A 22 25.39 20.31 14.53
N LEU A 23 24.52 20.14 13.53
CA LEU A 23 24.53 20.94 12.30
C LEU A 23 24.08 22.40 12.54
N ASP A 24 23.09 22.62 13.41
CA ASP A 24 22.56 23.96 13.71
C ASP A 24 23.53 24.85 14.51
N ARG A 25 24.42 24.25 15.31
CA ARG A 25 25.35 25.01 16.16
C ARG A 25 26.52 25.64 15.41
N GLY A 26 26.82 25.18 14.19
CA GLY A 26 27.91 25.74 13.37
C GLY A 26 29.20 25.96 14.16
N GLU A 27 29.48 25.11 15.16
CA GLU A 27 30.69 25.23 15.97
C GLU A 27 31.86 24.84 15.05
N ALA A 28 32.61 25.86 14.65
CA ALA A 28 33.79 25.74 13.84
C ALA A 28 34.67 24.61 14.39
N LEU A 29 34.99 23.64 13.52
CA LEU A 29 35.96 22.59 13.74
C LEU A 29 37.29 23.24 14.18
N GLY A 30 37.49 23.34 15.49
CA GLY A 30 38.77 23.73 16.06
C GLY A 30 39.68 22.52 16.06
N ASP A 31 40.80 22.62 15.34
CA ASP A 31 41.96 21.70 15.32
C ASP A 31 41.70 20.31 15.93
N VAL A 32 40.94 19.48 15.22
CA VAL A 32 40.81 18.06 15.52
C VAL A 32 41.69 17.31 14.53
N GLU A 33 42.79 16.72 15.01
CA GLU A 33 43.67 15.81 14.23
C GLU A 33 42.95 14.56 13.69
N ASP A 34 41.63 14.46 13.86
CA ASP A 34 40.73 13.37 13.47
C ASP A 34 39.62 13.82 12.48
N GLU A 35 39.85 14.82 11.62
CA GLU A 35 38.92 15.18 10.52
C GLU A 35 38.56 13.98 9.61
N VAL A 36 39.47 13.01 9.49
CA VAL A 36 39.25 11.75 8.76
C VAL A 36 38.16 10.89 9.44
N SER A 37 38.10 10.88 10.78
CA SER A 37 37.13 10.08 11.54
C SER A 37 35.70 10.64 11.46
N PHE A 38 35.56 11.97 11.46
CA PHE A 38 34.26 12.64 11.34
C PHE A 38 33.70 12.52 9.91
N THR A 39 34.54 12.71 8.91
CA THR A 39 34.15 12.52 7.50
C THR A 39 33.81 11.06 7.18
N GLU A 40 34.53 10.08 7.73
CA GLU A 40 34.19 8.65 7.65
C GLU A 40 32.85 8.33 8.31
N SER A 41 32.56 8.95 9.47
CA SER A 41 31.29 8.77 10.18
C SER A 41 30.10 9.30 9.38
N ILE A 42 30.23 10.49 8.76
CA ILE A 42 29.22 11.05 7.85
C ILE A 42 29.04 10.16 6.62
N ALA A 43 30.14 9.69 6.02
CA ALA A 43 30.07 8.80 4.87
C ALA A 43 29.32 7.50 5.19
N LEU A 44 29.50 6.96 6.40
CA LEU A 44 28.80 5.76 6.86
C LEU A 44 27.30 5.99 7.04
N VAL A 45 26.89 7.13 7.64
CA VAL A 45 25.49 7.51 7.79
C VAL A 45 24.83 7.75 6.43
N LEU A 46 25.50 8.46 5.52
CA LEU A 46 25.00 8.67 4.16
C LEU A 46 24.88 7.36 3.38
N HIS A 47 25.84 6.45 3.55
CA HIS A 47 25.79 5.12 2.95
C HIS A 47 24.61 4.31 3.49
N GLU A 48 24.38 4.32 4.81
CA GLU A 48 23.26 3.63 5.44
C GLU A 48 21.92 4.25 5.04
N LEU A 49 21.81 5.57 4.98
CA LEU A 49 20.62 6.26 4.47
C LEU A 49 20.34 5.91 3.01
N ASN A 50 21.37 5.82 2.17
CA ASN A 50 21.22 5.39 0.77
C ASN A 50 20.86 3.91 0.67
N ARG A 51 21.41 3.05 1.55
CA ARG A 51 21.05 1.63 1.64
C ARG A 51 19.59 1.46 2.05
N LEU A 52 19.13 2.22 3.05
CA LEU A 52 17.75 2.22 3.52
C LEU A 52 16.80 2.77 2.46
N LYS A 53 17.14 3.86 1.78
CA LYS A 53 16.37 4.39 0.65
C LYS A 53 16.30 3.42 -0.54
N ALA A 54 17.41 2.74 -0.85
CA ALA A 54 17.44 1.71 -1.88
C ALA A 54 16.60 0.47 -1.47
N SER A 55 16.65 0.08 -0.20
CA SER A 55 15.80 -1.00 0.32
C SER A 55 14.31 -0.62 0.33
N ALA A 56 14.00 0.67 0.49
CA ALA A 56 12.64 1.22 0.46
C ALA A 56 12.06 1.33 -0.97
N HIS A 57 12.84 1.00 -2.01
CA HIS A 57 12.43 1.12 -3.40
C HIS A 57 12.41 -0.22 -4.14
N HIS A 58 11.41 -1.06 -3.86
CA HIS A 58 11.14 -2.21 -4.73
C HIS A 58 9.64 -2.47 -4.93
N GLY A 59 8.86 -1.40 -5.13
CA GLY A 59 7.51 -1.53 -5.63
C GLY A 59 7.47 -1.46 -7.15
N SER A 60 6.97 -2.48 -7.85
CA SER A 60 6.65 -2.36 -9.28
C SER A 60 5.63 -1.24 -9.51
N LYS A 61 5.51 -0.74 -10.75
CA LYS A 61 4.46 0.24 -11.09
C LYS A 61 3.07 -0.27 -10.69
N ALA A 62 2.82 -1.57 -10.84
CA ALA A 62 1.55 -2.17 -10.45
C ALA A 62 1.29 -2.05 -8.94
N GLU A 63 2.30 -2.28 -8.11
CA GLU A 63 2.18 -2.11 -6.66
C GLU A 63 1.91 -0.64 -6.29
N ALA A 64 2.61 0.30 -6.93
CA ALA A 64 2.37 1.73 -6.73
C ALA A 64 0.94 2.14 -7.11
N ASP A 65 0.42 1.61 -8.23
CA ASP A 65 -0.95 1.88 -8.70
C ASP A 65 -2.00 1.32 -7.71
N VAL A 66 -1.79 0.12 -7.16
CA VAL A 66 -2.67 -0.48 -6.14
C VAL A 66 -2.66 0.34 -4.85
N LEU A 67 -1.49 0.72 -4.34
CA LEU A 67 -1.39 1.56 -3.15
C LEU A 67 -2.02 2.94 -3.35
N ALA A 68 -1.91 3.51 -4.55
CA ALA A 68 -2.58 4.75 -4.90
C ALA A 68 -4.11 4.60 -4.92
N GLU A 69 -4.64 3.49 -5.43
CA GLU A 69 -6.08 3.23 -5.41
C GLU A 69 -6.60 3.01 -3.97
N CYS A 70 -5.85 2.33 -3.09
CA CYS A 70 -6.20 2.22 -1.68
C CYS A 70 -6.32 3.60 -1.01
N ARG A 71 -5.35 4.49 -1.23
CA ARG A 71 -5.42 5.88 -0.74
C ARG A 71 -6.63 6.61 -1.29
N ARG A 72 -6.90 6.50 -2.60
CA ARG A 72 -8.06 7.15 -3.24
C ARG A 72 -9.38 6.68 -2.62
N MET A 73 -9.53 5.40 -2.29
CA MET A 73 -10.76 4.89 -1.64
C MET A 73 -10.99 5.56 -0.28
N VAL A 74 -9.93 5.78 0.51
CA VAL A 74 -10.03 6.49 1.79
C VAL A 74 -10.31 7.99 1.55
N GLU A 75 -9.49 8.64 0.73
CA GLU A 75 -9.48 10.10 0.57
C GLU A 75 -10.68 10.64 -0.22
N VAL A 76 -11.15 9.89 -1.22
CA VAL A 76 -12.20 10.34 -2.14
C VAL A 76 -13.54 9.69 -1.82
N GLU A 77 -13.57 8.39 -1.55
CA GLU A 77 -14.82 7.68 -1.28
C GLU A 77 -15.16 7.64 0.22
N GLY A 78 -14.22 7.99 1.10
CA GLY A 78 -14.41 7.94 2.56
C GLY A 78 -14.45 6.53 3.14
N TRP A 79 -13.92 5.53 2.42
CA TRP A 79 -13.92 4.13 2.86
C TRP A 79 -12.79 3.90 3.86
N THR A 80 -13.04 4.29 5.12
CA THR A 80 -12.11 4.13 6.24
C THR A 80 -12.00 2.66 6.66
N PRO A 81 -10.96 2.29 7.44
CA PRO A 81 -10.89 0.98 8.07
C PRO A 81 -12.17 0.59 8.83
N GLU A 82 -12.78 1.54 9.55
CA GLU A 82 -14.01 1.33 10.31
C GLU A 82 -15.22 1.10 9.41
N HIS A 83 -15.26 1.74 8.23
CA HIS A 83 -16.26 1.43 7.21
C HIS A 83 -16.08 -0.01 6.70
N ASP A 84 -14.84 -0.40 6.39
CA ASP A 84 -14.52 -1.74 5.90
C ASP A 84 -14.86 -2.82 6.93
N ASP A 85 -14.74 -2.52 8.24
CA ASP A 85 -15.08 -3.43 9.33
C ASP A 85 -16.58 -3.76 9.43
N LEU A 86 -17.45 -2.97 8.78
CA LEU A 86 -18.88 -3.27 8.67
C LEU A 86 -19.17 -4.36 7.64
N HIS A 87 -18.21 -4.71 6.78
CA HIS A 87 -18.36 -5.66 5.68
C HIS A 87 -17.92 -7.08 6.05
N ILE A 88 -18.63 -7.70 6.99
CA ILE A 88 -18.21 -8.96 7.63
C ILE A 88 -18.47 -10.23 6.81
N ASP A 89 -19.36 -10.17 5.81
CA ASP A 89 -19.77 -11.35 5.04
C ASP A 89 -18.89 -11.56 3.79
N GLY A 90 -17.63 -11.09 3.81
CA GLY A 90 -16.69 -11.21 2.68
C GLY A 90 -17.04 -10.35 1.47
N GLU A 91 -17.78 -9.26 1.67
CA GLU A 91 -18.23 -8.37 0.60
C GLU A 91 -17.06 -7.71 -0.14
N LEU A 92 -16.01 -7.31 0.57
CA LEU A 92 -14.83 -6.70 -0.06
C LEU A 92 -14.10 -7.70 -0.97
N ALA A 93 -13.91 -8.94 -0.53
CA ALA A 93 -13.37 -10.01 -1.37
C ALA A 93 -14.25 -10.30 -2.59
N ARG A 94 -15.56 -10.42 -2.40
CA ARG A 94 -16.53 -10.63 -3.49
C ARG A 94 -16.49 -9.50 -4.53
N ALA A 95 -16.43 -8.25 -4.08
CA ALA A 95 -16.30 -7.09 -4.95
C ALA A 95 -14.96 -7.10 -5.71
N GLY A 96 -13.86 -7.47 -5.04
CA GLY A 96 -12.56 -7.67 -5.67
C GLY A 96 -12.61 -8.75 -6.77
N ALA A 97 -13.20 -9.90 -6.47
CA ALA A 97 -13.39 -11.00 -7.42
C ALA A 97 -14.24 -10.58 -8.64
N ALA A 98 -15.29 -9.78 -8.43
CA ALA A 98 -16.12 -9.26 -9.51
C ALA A 98 -15.32 -8.40 -10.49
N TYR A 99 -14.49 -7.49 -9.99
CA TYR A 99 -13.62 -6.68 -10.85
C TYR A 99 -12.55 -7.51 -11.58
N ALA A 100 -11.98 -8.51 -10.91
CA ALA A 100 -11.04 -9.44 -11.53
C ALA A 100 -11.72 -10.25 -12.65
N LEU A 101 -12.91 -10.79 -12.40
CA LEU A 101 -13.70 -11.52 -13.40
C LEU A 101 -14.07 -10.62 -14.59
N ALA A 102 -14.49 -9.38 -14.33
CA ALA A 102 -14.80 -8.45 -15.41
C ALA A 102 -13.60 -8.21 -16.33
N ALA A 103 -12.37 -8.24 -15.82
CA ALA A 103 -11.16 -8.05 -16.60
C ALA A 103 -10.88 -9.19 -17.59
N THR A 104 -11.41 -10.40 -17.35
CA THR A 104 -11.23 -11.57 -18.23
C THR A 104 -12.21 -11.60 -19.41
N LEU A 105 -13.30 -10.85 -19.33
CA LEU A 105 -14.35 -10.82 -20.34
C LEU A 105 -13.84 -10.28 -21.68
N SER A 106 -14.42 -10.79 -22.79
CA SER A 106 -14.21 -10.24 -24.13
C SER A 106 -14.70 -8.79 -24.22
N ASP A 107 -14.21 -8.02 -25.19
CA ASP A 107 -14.64 -6.62 -25.36
C ASP A 107 -16.16 -6.48 -25.52
N ARG A 108 -16.80 -7.43 -26.23
CA ARG A 108 -18.25 -7.50 -26.39
C ARG A 108 -18.98 -7.67 -25.06
N GLN A 109 -18.51 -8.59 -24.21
CA GLN A 109 -19.08 -8.85 -22.89
C GLN A 109 -18.81 -7.70 -21.92
N ARG A 110 -17.65 -7.04 -22.01
CA ARG A 110 -17.36 -5.83 -21.20
C ARG A 110 -18.26 -4.65 -21.59
N ALA A 111 -18.55 -4.50 -22.88
CA ALA A 111 -19.52 -3.50 -23.33
C ALA A 111 -20.92 -3.74 -22.75
N SER A 112 -21.31 -5.01 -22.53
CA SER A 112 -22.63 -5.35 -21.97
C SER A 112 -22.73 -5.19 -20.45
N ILE A 113 -21.65 -4.88 -19.74
CA ILE A 113 -21.65 -4.66 -18.28
C ILE A 113 -21.18 -3.24 -17.87
N SER A 114 -21.13 -2.31 -18.84
CA SER A 114 -20.64 -0.95 -18.64
C SER A 114 -21.53 0.11 -19.31
N GLY A 115 -21.43 1.35 -18.83
CA GLY A 115 -22.19 2.48 -19.40
C GLY A 115 -23.69 2.42 -19.08
N ILE A 116 -24.53 2.47 -20.11
CA ILE A 116 -26.00 2.28 -20.00
C ILE A 116 -26.31 0.84 -19.58
N TYR A 117 -25.42 -0.10 -19.89
CA TYR A 117 -25.55 -1.49 -19.50
C TYR A 117 -24.98 -1.73 -18.10
N THR A 118 -25.53 -2.73 -17.42
CA THR A 118 -25.35 -2.91 -15.99
C THR A 118 -24.73 -4.26 -15.68
N ILE A 119 -24.36 -4.47 -14.42
CA ILE A 119 -23.84 -5.77 -13.97
C ILE A 119 -24.85 -6.92 -14.15
N GLU A 120 -26.15 -6.62 -14.22
CA GLU A 120 -27.23 -7.61 -14.35
C GLU A 120 -27.18 -8.41 -15.66
N ASN A 121 -26.54 -7.86 -16.69
CA ASN A 121 -26.40 -8.52 -17.99
C ASN A 121 -25.37 -9.66 -18.00
N ASN A 122 -24.72 -9.93 -16.87
CA ASN A 122 -23.83 -11.07 -16.70
C ASN A 122 -24.19 -11.80 -15.39
N SER A 123 -24.69 -13.02 -15.51
CA SER A 123 -25.16 -13.81 -14.36
C SER A 123 -24.07 -14.00 -13.31
N MET A 124 -22.87 -14.39 -13.72
CA MET A 124 -21.76 -14.61 -12.77
C MET A 124 -21.41 -13.34 -12.00
N LEU A 125 -21.29 -12.20 -12.68
CA LEU A 125 -20.98 -10.93 -12.03
C LEU A 125 -22.10 -10.45 -11.11
N ARG A 126 -23.36 -10.61 -11.53
CA ARG A 126 -24.53 -10.30 -10.70
C ARG A 126 -24.54 -11.14 -9.42
N ASP A 127 -24.20 -12.41 -9.52
CA ASP A 127 -24.29 -13.34 -8.39
C ASP A 127 -23.15 -13.12 -7.37
N ILE A 128 -21.98 -12.64 -7.81
CA ILE A 128 -20.84 -12.38 -6.90
C ILE A 128 -20.76 -10.94 -6.41
N TRP A 129 -21.30 -9.94 -7.13
CA TRP A 129 -21.19 -8.55 -6.71
C TRP A 129 -22.12 -8.26 -5.52
N PRO A 130 -21.59 -7.80 -4.37
CA PRO A 130 -22.37 -7.72 -3.14
C PRO A 130 -23.14 -6.40 -2.97
N PHE A 131 -22.82 -5.37 -3.76
CA PHE A 131 -23.35 -4.02 -3.54
C PHE A 131 -24.43 -3.65 -4.54
N ALA A 132 -25.15 -2.56 -4.26
CA ALA A 132 -26.12 -2.03 -5.22
C ALA A 132 -25.45 -1.73 -6.57
N GLN A 133 -26.17 -2.01 -7.67
CA GLN A 133 -25.67 -1.86 -9.04
C GLN A 133 -25.05 -0.49 -9.34
N ARG A 134 -25.57 0.59 -8.74
CA ARG A 134 -25.03 1.97 -8.92
C ARG A 134 -23.56 2.12 -8.51
N TRP A 135 -23.05 1.22 -7.68
CA TRP A 135 -21.65 1.17 -7.26
C TRP A 135 -20.76 0.40 -8.23
N TRP A 136 -21.34 -0.39 -9.14
CA TRP A 136 -20.61 -1.06 -10.21
C TRP A 136 -20.15 -0.05 -11.27
N LYS A 137 -18.86 0.30 -11.22
CA LYS A 137 -18.24 1.30 -12.12
C LYS A 137 -16.98 0.75 -12.81
N PRO A 138 -17.08 -0.26 -13.69
CA PRO A 138 -15.92 -0.81 -14.40
C PRO A 138 -15.31 0.24 -15.33
N LYS A 139 -14.01 0.12 -15.57
CA LYS A 139 -13.21 1.02 -16.40
C LYS A 139 -12.45 0.21 -17.46
N THR A 140 -11.13 0.32 -17.48
CA THR A 140 -10.27 -0.51 -18.31
C THR A 140 -9.86 -1.76 -17.54
N ARG A 141 -9.45 -2.82 -18.24
CA ARG A 141 -9.00 -4.07 -17.59
C ARG A 141 -7.92 -3.81 -16.53
N HIS A 142 -6.93 -2.98 -16.85
CA HIS A 142 -5.89 -2.61 -15.90
C HIS A 142 -6.45 -1.91 -14.65
N ARG A 143 -7.33 -0.92 -14.83
CA ARG A 143 -7.91 -0.19 -13.69
C ARG A 143 -8.84 -1.07 -12.85
N ASP A 144 -9.56 -1.99 -13.48
CA ASP A 144 -10.40 -2.95 -12.77
C ASP A 144 -9.54 -3.91 -11.94
N LEU A 145 -8.41 -4.40 -12.49
CA LEU A 145 -7.47 -5.25 -11.74
C LEU A 145 -6.81 -4.50 -10.58
N VAL A 146 -6.43 -3.24 -10.77
CA VAL A 146 -5.90 -2.39 -9.68
C VAL A 146 -6.94 -2.23 -8.58
N ARG A 147 -8.21 -1.97 -8.94
CA ARG A 147 -9.30 -1.88 -7.97
C ARG A 147 -9.60 -3.22 -7.30
N ALA A 148 -9.53 -4.32 -8.04
CA ALA A 148 -9.70 -5.66 -7.50
C ALA A 148 -8.66 -5.95 -6.41
N ALA A 149 -7.39 -5.68 -6.72
CA ALA A 149 -6.29 -5.86 -5.76
C ALA A 149 -6.45 -4.95 -4.54
N ALA A 150 -6.83 -3.68 -4.72
CA ALA A 150 -7.09 -2.76 -3.61
C ALA A 150 -8.21 -3.24 -2.68
N LEU A 151 -9.32 -3.77 -3.24
CA LEU A 151 -10.42 -4.35 -2.46
C LEU A 151 -10.01 -5.61 -1.70
N ILE A 152 -9.17 -6.46 -2.31
CA ILE A 152 -8.63 -7.65 -1.66
C ILE A 152 -7.70 -7.25 -0.50
N ILE A 153 -6.84 -6.25 -0.68
CA ILE A 153 -6.00 -5.72 0.40
C ILE A 153 -6.87 -5.21 1.55
N LYS A 154 -7.92 -4.44 1.27
CA LYS A 154 -8.86 -3.96 2.29
C LYS A 154 -9.52 -5.10 3.07
N GLU A 155 -9.92 -6.19 2.41
CA GLU A 155 -10.44 -7.38 3.10
C GLU A 155 -9.39 -8.05 3.99
N ILE A 156 -8.15 -8.19 3.51
CA ILE A 156 -7.05 -8.74 4.30
C ILE A 156 -6.78 -7.85 5.52
N GLU A 157 -6.77 -6.53 5.35
CA GLU A 157 -6.60 -5.58 6.46
C GLU A 157 -7.75 -5.69 7.46
N ARG A 158 -8.99 -5.83 6.99
CA ARG A 158 -10.18 -6.06 7.83
C ARG A 158 -10.06 -7.36 8.63
N LEU A 159 -9.67 -8.45 7.99
CA LEU A 159 -9.43 -9.76 8.63
C LEU A 159 -8.32 -9.68 9.68
N ASN A 160 -7.21 -9.02 9.36
CA ASN A 160 -6.11 -8.80 10.29
C ASN A 160 -6.56 -8.01 11.53
N ARG A 161 -7.37 -6.94 11.36
CA ARG A 161 -7.95 -6.18 12.48
C ARG A 161 -8.93 -7.01 13.31
N ALA A 162 -9.71 -7.87 12.66
CA ALA A 162 -10.63 -8.79 13.32
C ALA A 162 -9.91 -9.93 14.09
N GLY A 163 -8.58 -9.99 14.06
CA GLY A 163 -7.80 -11.01 14.73
C GLY A 163 -7.73 -12.35 13.97
N ALA A 164 -8.14 -12.37 12.70
CA ALA A 164 -7.87 -13.49 11.81
C ALA A 164 -6.42 -13.37 11.30
N THR A 165 -5.45 -13.75 12.13
CA THR A 165 -4.04 -13.88 11.70
C THR A 165 -3.90 -15.01 10.68
N PRO A 166 -2.90 -14.93 9.77
CA PRO A 166 -2.60 -16.05 8.87
C PRO A 166 -2.28 -17.29 9.70
N GLU A 167 -2.98 -18.39 9.48
CA GLU A 167 -2.51 -19.69 9.94
C GLU A 167 -1.11 -19.89 9.34
N GLU A 168 -0.12 -20.10 10.22
CA GLU A 168 1.25 -20.45 9.83
C GLU A 168 1.21 -21.83 9.16
N ASP A 169 1.14 -21.85 7.82
CA ASP A 169 1.42 -23.03 6.98
C ASP A 169 2.93 -23.19 6.73
#